data_AF-A0AA39TAP6-F1
#
_entry.id   AF-A0AA39TAP6-F1
#
_cell.length_a   1.000
_cell.length_b   1.000
_cell.length_c   1.000
_cell.angle_alpha   90.00
_cell.angle_beta   90.00
_cell.angle_gamma   90.00
#
_symmetry.space_group_name_H-M   'P 1'
#
loop_
_entity.id
_entity.type
_entity.pdbx_description
1 polymer ?
#
loop_
_entity_poly.entity_id
_entity_poly.type
_entity_poly.pdbx_seq_one_letter_code
_entity_poly.pdbx_strand_id
1 'polypeptide(L)'
;MSLLKVLFVLVTIAAACAGVCNGGVTSTFVRKSQPSTCMPIDTFPPPPGYNAPEQVHITQGDHDGKSMIISWVTPLEREPNYVIFWEANSKNKHKIHSRITSYRYYTYESGYIHHATIKGLKHDTLYNYQLGTGDAVRRFSFTTPPKVGPDVPYTFGVIGK
;
A
#
# COMPACT_ATOMS: atom_id res chain seq x y z
N MET A 1 47.24 45.01 6.39
CA MET A 1 47.01 43.62 6.88
C MET A 1 48.10 42.76 6.25
N SER A 2 48.98 42.11 7.03
CA SER A 2 50.11 41.38 6.44
C SER A 2 49.61 40.25 5.54
N LEU A 3 50.30 40.01 4.43
CA LEU A 3 49.97 38.96 3.45
C LEU A 3 49.70 37.60 4.11
N LEU A 4 50.43 37.31 5.20
CA LEU A 4 50.31 36.10 6.00
C LEU A 4 48.92 35.94 6.66
N LYS A 5 48.29 37.02 7.13
CA LYS A 5 46.96 36.97 7.74
C LYS A 5 45.88 36.69 6.71
N VAL A 6 46.02 37.24 5.50
CA VAL A 6 45.10 36.99 4.39
C VAL A 6 45.18 35.52 3.95
N LEU A 7 46.40 34.99 3.87
CA LEU A 7 46.64 33.58 3.51
C LEU A 7 46.04 32.63 4.56
N PHE A 8 46.19 32.92 5.85
CA PHE A 8 45.65 32.10 6.92
C PHE A 8 44.12 32.04 6.88
N VAL A 9 43.44 33.17 6.63
CA VAL A 9 41.97 33.23 6.50
C VAL A 9 41.48 32.46 5.28
N LEU A 10 42.19 32.51 4.16
CA LEU A 10 41.82 31.75 2.96
C LEU A 10 41.92 30.23 3.18
N VAL A 11 42.96 29.78 3.87
CA VAL A 11 43.16 28.35 4.18
C VAL A 11 42.08 27.82 5.13
N THR A 12 41.70 28.60 6.15
CA THR A 12 40.64 28.18 7.08
C THR A 12 39.26 28.10 6.42
N ILE A 13 38.94 29.04 5.52
CA ILE A 13 37.69 29.00 4.74
C ILE A 13 37.68 27.77 3.81
N ALA A 14 38.78 27.49 3.10
CA ALA A 14 38.87 26.33 2.22
C ALA A 14 38.71 25.01 2.99
N ALA A 15 39.32 24.89 4.17
CA ALA A 15 39.20 23.71 5.03
C ALA A 15 37.76 23.53 5.57
N ALA A 16 37.08 24.63 5.94
CA ALA A 16 35.70 24.59 6.41
C ALA A 16 34.72 24.18 5.28
N CYS A 17 34.97 24.59 4.03
CA CYS A 17 34.12 24.19 2.90
C CYS A 17 34.31 22.72 2.50
N ALA A 18 35.53 22.17 2.61
CA ALA A 18 35.84 20.80 2.21
C ALA A 18 35.15 19.73 3.09
N GLY A 19 34.82 20.04 4.34
CA GLY A 19 34.17 19.10 5.27
C GLY A 19 32.64 19.14 5.28
N VAL A 20 32.01 20.08 4.57
CA VAL A 20 30.55 20.35 4.67
C VAL A 20 29.78 19.90 3.42
N CYS A 21 30.48 19.54 2.33
CA CYS A 21 29.85 19.07 1.11
C CYS A 21 29.93 17.55 0.96
N ASN A 22 28.87 16.84 1.38
CA ASN A 22 28.63 15.48 0.92
C ASN A 22 28.04 15.53 -0.49
N GLY A 23 28.90 15.66 -1.50
CA GLY A 23 28.50 15.60 -2.89
C GLY A 23 27.85 14.24 -3.18
N GLY A 24 26.62 14.24 -3.69
CA GLY A 24 25.92 12.99 -4.02
C GLY A 24 26.71 12.20 -5.07
N VAL A 25 27.16 11.01 -4.73
CA VAL A 25 27.74 10.07 -5.70
C VAL A 25 26.59 9.48 -6.50
N THR A 26 26.33 10.01 -7.70
CA THR A 26 25.39 9.40 -8.62
C THR A 26 26.07 8.23 -9.33
N SER A 27 25.43 7.06 -9.33
CA SER A 27 25.90 5.93 -10.13
C SER A 27 25.96 6.30 -11.60
N THR A 28 27.01 5.88 -12.31
CA THR A 28 27.09 6.00 -13.78
C THR A 28 26.07 5.10 -14.50
N PHE A 29 25.42 4.20 -13.76
CA PHE A 29 24.35 3.36 -14.29
C PHE A 29 23.12 4.20 -14.63
N VAL A 30 22.95 4.45 -15.91
CA VAL A 30 21.69 4.96 -16.48
C VAL A 30 20.89 3.75 -16.95
N ARG A 31 19.73 3.49 -16.33
CA ARG A 31 18.81 2.45 -16.83
C ARG A 31 18.46 2.81 -18.28
N LYS A 32 18.80 1.94 -19.23
CA LYS A 32 18.37 2.11 -20.62
C LYS A 32 16.84 2.19 -20.62
N SER A 33 16.31 3.34 -21.04
CA SER A 33 14.87 3.55 -21.15
C SER A 33 14.32 2.55 -22.14
N GLN A 34 13.68 1.49 -21.64
CA GLN A 34 12.86 0.65 -22.51
C GLN A 34 11.52 1.34 -22.71
N PRO A 35 10.91 1.25 -23.90
CA PRO A 35 9.56 1.74 -24.12
C PRO A 35 8.64 1.13 -23.07
N SER A 36 7.90 1.96 -22.33
CA SER A 36 6.85 1.48 -21.44
C SER A 36 5.62 1.13 -22.28
N THR A 37 5.70 0.02 -23.02
CA THR A 37 4.58 -0.51 -23.79
C THR A 37 3.52 -1.02 -22.81
N CYS A 38 2.28 -0.57 -22.98
CA CYS A 38 1.16 -1.05 -22.18
C CYS A 38 0.99 -2.57 -22.37
N MET A 39 0.71 -3.28 -21.29
CA MET A 39 0.33 -4.70 -21.39
C MET A 39 -1.03 -4.82 -22.09
N PRO A 40 -1.23 -5.80 -22.99
CA PRO A 40 -2.52 -6.03 -23.64
C PRO A 40 -3.63 -6.34 -22.64
N ILE A 41 -4.88 -5.96 -22.96
CA ILE A 41 -6.04 -6.14 -22.07
C ILE A 41 -6.27 -7.61 -21.68
N ASP A 42 -6.01 -8.54 -22.60
CA ASP A 42 -6.17 -9.99 -22.38
C ASP A 42 -5.23 -10.55 -21.29
N THR A 43 -4.22 -9.77 -20.89
CA THR A 43 -3.33 -10.09 -19.76
C THR A 43 -4.04 -9.96 -18.40
N PHE A 44 -5.21 -9.29 -18.36
CA PHE A 44 -5.96 -8.99 -17.14
C PHE A 44 -7.36 -9.61 -17.16
N PRO A 45 -7.49 -10.95 -17.17
CA PRO A 45 -8.79 -11.59 -17.10
C PRO A 45 -9.48 -11.29 -15.75
N PRO A 46 -10.82 -11.09 -15.74
CA PRO A 46 -11.56 -10.90 -14.51
C PRO A 46 -11.57 -12.19 -13.66
N PRO A 47 -11.77 -12.09 -12.34
CA PRO A 47 -11.98 -13.26 -11.49
C PRO A 47 -13.20 -14.07 -11.95
N PRO A 48 -13.14 -15.41 -11.91
CA PRO A 48 -14.27 -16.24 -12.29
C PRO A 48 -15.42 -16.13 -11.27
N GLY A 49 -16.64 -16.36 -11.74
CA GLY A 49 -17.85 -16.36 -10.93
C GLY A 49 -18.73 -15.12 -11.15
N TYR A 50 -20.03 -15.28 -10.94
CA TYR A 50 -20.98 -14.19 -11.09
C TYR A 50 -20.72 -13.10 -10.05
N ASN A 51 -20.56 -11.85 -10.51
CA ASN A 51 -20.31 -10.68 -9.68
C ASN A 51 -19.10 -10.84 -8.73
N ALA A 52 -18.06 -11.58 -9.16
CA ALA A 52 -16.91 -11.88 -8.32
C ALA A 52 -16.17 -10.60 -7.89
N PRO A 53 -15.80 -10.45 -6.60
CA PRO A 53 -15.02 -9.31 -6.14
C PRO A 53 -13.70 -9.21 -6.90
N GLU A 54 -13.43 -8.06 -7.50
CA GLU A 54 -12.21 -7.74 -8.22
C GLU A 54 -11.50 -6.53 -7.62
N GLN A 55 -10.28 -6.27 -8.09
CA GLN A 55 -9.49 -5.11 -7.68
C GLN A 55 -9.33 -5.00 -6.14
N VAL A 56 -9.21 -6.14 -5.46
CA VAL A 56 -9.14 -6.21 -3.99
C VAL A 56 -7.82 -5.59 -3.51
N HIS A 57 -7.91 -4.64 -2.58
CA HIS A 57 -6.76 -3.98 -1.99
C HIS A 57 -7.03 -3.63 -0.52
N ILE A 58 -5.96 -3.53 0.26
CA ILE A 58 -6.04 -3.25 1.69
C ILE A 58 -5.09 -2.11 2.07
N THR A 59 -5.43 -1.37 3.12
CA THR A 59 -4.56 -0.37 3.72
C THR A 59 -4.83 -0.24 5.21
N GLN A 60 -3.84 0.25 5.97
CA GLN A 60 -4.00 0.54 7.39
C GLN A 60 -5.15 1.52 7.62
N GLY A 61 -6.01 1.21 8.59
CA GLY A 61 -7.26 1.94 8.86
C GLY A 61 -7.26 2.81 10.10
N ASP A 62 -6.16 2.83 10.85
CA ASP A 62 -5.97 3.62 12.07
C ASP A 62 -4.52 4.08 12.20
N HIS A 63 -4.24 4.85 13.25
CA HIS A 63 -2.89 5.33 13.54
C HIS A 63 -1.97 4.20 14.07
N ASP A 64 -2.53 3.28 14.86
CA ASP A 64 -1.73 2.33 15.65
C ASP A 64 -1.55 0.96 14.99
N GLY A 65 -2.14 0.71 13.81
CA GLY A 65 -2.02 -0.58 13.11
C GLY A 65 -2.96 -1.67 13.61
N LYS A 66 -4.04 -1.31 14.30
CA LYS A 66 -5.08 -2.23 14.80
C LYS A 66 -6.36 -2.19 13.94
N SER A 67 -6.31 -1.49 12.81
CA SER A 67 -7.40 -1.42 11.85
C SER A 67 -6.90 -1.66 10.43
N MET A 68 -7.73 -2.32 9.64
CA MET A 68 -7.49 -2.57 8.22
C MET A 68 -8.72 -2.15 7.42
N ILE A 69 -8.53 -1.33 6.40
CA ILE A 69 -9.56 -1.03 5.40
C ILE A 69 -9.41 -2.03 4.28
N ILE A 70 -10.45 -2.82 4.03
CA ILE A 70 -10.53 -3.75 2.91
C ILE A 70 -11.44 -3.13 1.88
N SER A 71 -10.93 -3.04 0.65
CA SER A 71 -11.63 -2.43 -0.47
C SER A 71 -11.64 -3.37 -1.66
N TRP A 72 -12.74 -3.36 -2.41
CA TRP A 72 -12.93 -4.18 -3.60
C TRP A 72 -13.98 -3.58 -4.52
N VAL A 73 -14.08 -4.11 -5.74
CA VAL A 73 -15.12 -3.74 -6.70
C VAL A 73 -15.98 -4.97 -7.01
N THR A 74 -17.29 -4.80 -7.10
CA THR A 74 -18.19 -5.77 -7.76
C THR A 74 -18.70 -5.17 -9.08
N PRO A 75 -18.55 -5.88 -10.21
CA PRO A 75 -18.78 -5.28 -11.52
C PRO A 75 -20.26 -5.22 -11.94
N LEU A 76 -21.13 -6.08 -11.39
CA LEU A 76 -22.51 -6.26 -11.87
C LEU A 76 -23.56 -5.80 -10.86
N GLU A 77 -23.39 -6.15 -9.58
CA GLU A 77 -24.39 -5.88 -8.53
C GLU A 77 -23.74 -5.36 -7.24
N ARG A 78 -24.53 -4.61 -6.46
CA ARG A 78 -24.11 -3.99 -5.20
C ARG A 78 -23.87 -4.96 -4.06
N GLU A 79 -24.42 -6.16 -4.14
CA GLU A 79 -24.37 -7.14 -3.05
C GLU A 79 -23.61 -8.39 -3.51
N PRO A 80 -22.96 -9.13 -2.58
CA PRO A 80 -22.87 -8.88 -1.14
C PRO A 80 -21.86 -7.78 -0.78
N ASN A 81 -22.21 -6.95 0.21
CA ASN A 81 -21.41 -5.81 0.63
C ASN A 81 -20.65 -6.01 1.95
N TYR A 82 -20.34 -7.25 2.35
CA TYR A 82 -19.71 -7.53 3.64
C TYR A 82 -18.39 -8.29 3.51
N VAL A 83 -17.55 -8.16 4.52
CA VAL A 83 -16.35 -8.97 4.74
C VAL A 83 -16.62 -9.96 5.86
N ILE A 84 -16.25 -11.22 5.67
CA ILE A 84 -16.13 -12.19 6.76
C ILE A 84 -14.66 -12.39 7.06
N PHE A 85 -14.24 -12.23 8.32
CA PHE A 85 -12.83 -12.33 8.73
C PHE A 85 -12.65 -13.10 10.04
N TRP A 86 -11.48 -13.69 10.24
CA TRP A 86 -11.12 -14.45 11.43
C TRP A 86 -9.60 -14.53 11.62
N GLU A 87 -9.15 -14.70 12.87
CA GLU A 87 -7.75 -15.03 13.18
C GLU A 87 -7.42 -16.42 12.65
N ALA A 88 -6.22 -16.64 12.10
CA ALA A 88 -5.84 -17.91 11.48
C ALA A 88 -5.99 -19.14 12.40
N ASN A 89 -5.77 -18.95 13.70
CA ASN A 89 -5.88 -20.00 14.72
C ASN A 89 -7.27 -20.07 15.39
N SER A 90 -8.24 -19.29 14.91
CA SER A 90 -9.58 -19.20 15.49
C SER A 90 -10.64 -19.74 14.53
N LYS A 91 -11.66 -20.38 15.11
CA LYS A 91 -12.88 -20.78 14.38
C LYS A 91 -13.95 -19.68 14.38
N ASN A 92 -13.77 -18.64 15.20
CA ASN A 92 -14.74 -17.56 15.34
C ASN A 92 -14.61 -16.59 14.17
N LYS A 93 -15.68 -16.51 13.38
CA LYS A 93 -15.78 -15.61 12.24
C LYS A 93 -16.58 -14.38 12.61
N HIS A 94 -16.08 -13.23 12.18
CA HIS A 94 -16.73 -11.94 12.32
C HIS A 94 -17.21 -11.46 10.96
N LYS A 95 -18.32 -10.70 10.95
CA LYS A 95 -18.87 -10.08 9.74
C LYS A 95 -18.92 -8.57 9.92
N ILE A 96 -18.48 -7.84 8.91
CA ILE A 96 -18.57 -6.38 8.87
C ILE A 96 -19.08 -5.91 7.51
N HIS A 97 -19.96 -4.92 7.49
CA HIS A 97 -20.52 -4.36 6.27
C HIS A 97 -19.66 -3.20 5.75
N SER A 98 -19.56 -3.11 4.44
CA SER A 98 -18.88 -2.03 3.73
C SER A 98 -19.81 -0.85 3.48
N ARG A 99 -19.21 0.31 3.25
CA ARG A 99 -19.86 1.41 2.55
C ARG A 99 -19.62 1.24 1.05
N ILE A 100 -20.67 1.43 0.26
CA ILE A 100 -20.62 1.29 -1.20
C ILE A 100 -20.65 2.67 -1.83
N THR A 101 -19.79 2.90 -2.80
CA THR A 101 -19.74 4.11 -3.62
C THR A 101 -19.60 3.72 -5.09
N SER A 102 -19.91 4.65 -5.99
CA SER A 102 -19.61 4.54 -7.41
C SER A 102 -19.36 5.95 -7.95
N TYR A 103 -18.68 6.03 -9.09
CA TYR A 103 -18.43 7.31 -9.75
C TYR A 103 -18.65 7.20 -11.25
N ARG A 104 -18.82 8.38 -11.88
CA ARG A 104 -18.88 8.53 -13.32
C ARG A 104 -17.78 9.48 -13.76
N TYR A 105 -17.16 9.18 -14.89
CA TYR A 105 -16.15 10.03 -15.51
C TYR A 105 -16.35 10.05 -17.02
N TYR A 106 -16.82 11.18 -17.56
CA TYR A 106 -17.28 11.27 -18.94
C TYR A 106 -18.36 10.21 -19.24
N THR A 107 -18.13 9.33 -20.22
CA THR A 107 -19.02 8.21 -20.58
C THR A 107 -18.74 6.93 -19.79
N TYR A 108 -17.73 6.92 -18.92
CA TYR A 108 -17.40 5.76 -18.09
C TYR A 108 -18.19 5.78 -16.78
N GLU A 109 -18.72 4.61 -16.42
CA GLU A 109 -19.31 4.35 -15.10
C GLU A 109 -18.50 3.27 -14.40
N SER A 110 -18.15 3.49 -13.13
CA SER A 110 -17.46 2.48 -12.34
C SER A 110 -18.39 1.32 -11.98
N GLY A 111 -17.81 0.18 -11.64
CA GLY A 111 -18.51 -0.82 -10.83
C GLY A 111 -18.83 -0.28 -9.42
N TYR A 112 -19.32 -1.16 -8.55
CA TYR A 112 -19.62 -0.79 -7.17
C TYR A 112 -18.38 -0.96 -6.30
N ILE A 113 -17.94 0.13 -5.70
CA ILE A 113 -16.70 0.21 -4.93
C ILE A 113 -17.05 0.11 -3.45
N HIS A 114 -16.49 -0.89 -2.79
CA HIS A 114 -16.73 -1.22 -1.40
C HIS A 114 -15.56 -0.80 -0.53
N HIS A 115 -15.86 -0.26 0.66
CA HIS A 115 -14.88 -0.01 1.71
C HIS A 115 -15.40 -0.51 3.07
N ALA A 116 -14.72 -1.50 3.65
CA ALA A 116 -15.01 -2.02 4.98
C ALA A 116 -13.83 -1.79 5.92
N THR A 117 -14.05 -1.10 7.04
CA THR A 117 -13.01 -0.84 8.05
C THR A 117 -13.12 -1.83 9.20
N ILE A 118 -12.24 -2.82 9.24
CA ILE A 118 -12.10 -3.73 10.40
C ILE A 118 -11.33 -2.99 11.49
N LYS A 119 -11.81 -3.01 12.73
CA LYS A 119 -11.18 -2.36 13.88
C LYS A 119 -10.93 -3.37 15.00
N GLY A 120 -10.06 -3.03 15.94
CA GLY A 120 -9.81 -3.83 17.14
C GLY A 120 -9.03 -5.12 16.86
N LEU A 121 -8.21 -5.12 15.81
CA LEU A 121 -7.33 -6.24 15.48
C LEU A 121 -6.20 -6.35 16.52
N LYS A 122 -5.72 -7.56 16.72
CA LYS A 122 -4.50 -7.83 17.50
C LYS A 122 -3.27 -7.50 16.66
N HIS A 123 -2.19 -7.06 17.29
CA HIS A 123 -0.90 -6.89 16.63
C HIS A 123 -0.29 -8.25 16.28
N ASP A 124 0.61 -8.25 15.30
CA ASP A 124 1.41 -9.42 14.91
C ASP A 124 0.57 -10.70 14.75
N THR A 125 -0.59 -10.54 14.11
CA THR A 125 -1.60 -11.61 14.01
C THR A 125 -2.02 -11.78 12.57
N LEU A 126 -1.99 -13.03 12.09
CA LEU A 126 -2.49 -13.40 10.78
C LEU A 126 -4.02 -13.46 10.80
N TYR A 127 -4.64 -12.64 9.97
CA TYR A 127 -6.08 -12.64 9.72
C TYR A 127 -6.36 -13.17 8.33
N ASN A 128 -7.34 -14.07 8.25
CA ASN A 128 -7.95 -14.47 6.99
C ASN A 128 -9.23 -13.68 6.79
N TYR A 129 -9.53 -13.35 5.53
CA TYR A 129 -10.81 -12.75 5.18
C TYR A 129 -11.32 -13.29 3.85
N GLN A 130 -12.64 -13.21 3.67
CA GLN A 130 -13.29 -13.59 2.44
C GLN A 130 -14.33 -12.56 2.00
N LEU A 131 -14.48 -12.46 0.68
CA LEU A 131 -15.39 -11.56 -0.03
C LEU A 131 -16.25 -12.40 -1.00
N GLY A 132 -17.42 -11.88 -1.37
CA GLY A 132 -18.32 -12.56 -2.29
C GLY A 132 -19.11 -13.71 -1.65
N THR A 133 -19.92 -14.39 -2.46
CA THR A 133 -20.84 -15.47 -2.07
C THR A 133 -20.90 -16.56 -3.14
N GLY A 134 -21.33 -17.77 -2.76
CA GLY A 134 -21.46 -18.90 -3.68
C GLY A 134 -20.12 -19.25 -4.34
N ASP A 135 -20.16 -19.49 -5.64
CA ASP A 135 -18.98 -19.86 -6.44
C ASP A 135 -18.01 -18.69 -6.69
N ALA A 136 -18.41 -17.46 -6.35
CA ALA A 136 -17.62 -16.25 -6.50
C ALA A 136 -16.85 -15.85 -5.23
N VAL A 137 -16.82 -16.72 -4.20
CA VAL A 137 -16.10 -16.45 -2.95
C VAL A 137 -14.60 -16.39 -3.21
N ARG A 138 -13.97 -15.31 -2.76
CA ARG A 138 -12.51 -15.14 -2.78
C ARG A 138 -11.96 -15.01 -1.38
N ARG A 139 -10.84 -15.69 -1.11
CA ARG A 139 -10.16 -15.71 0.18
C ARG A 139 -8.77 -15.09 0.08
N PHE A 140 -8.41 -14.36 1.11
CA PHE A 140 -7.16 -13.63 1.22
C PHE A 140 -6.70 -13.64 2.68
N SER A 141 -5.48 -13.16 2.92
CA SER A 141 -4.95 -12.99 4.26
C SER A 141 -4.04 -11.77 4.35
N PHE A 142 -3.90 -11.25 5.56
CA PHE A 142 -2.92 -10.22 5.91
C PHE A 142 -2.46 -10.42 7.34
N THR A 143 -1.25 -9.95 7.64
CA THR A 143 -0.71 -9.92 8.99
C THR A 143 -0.71 -8.48 9.47
N THR A 144 -1.28 -8.23 10.64
CA THR A 144 -1.20 -6.91 11.28
C THR A 144 0.23 -6.61 11.74
N PRO A 145 0.64 -5.34 11.74
CA PRO A 145 1.98 -4.99 12.20
C PRO A 145 2.17 -5.33 13.69
N PRO A 146 3.42 -5.51 14.14
CA PRO A 146 3.74 -5.55 15.56
C PRO A 146 3.30 -4.25 16.25
N LYS A 147 3.19 -4.30 17.58
CA LYS A 147 2.85 -3.12 18.38
C LYS A 147 3.94 -2.07 18.18
N VAL A 148 3.54 -0.81 17.97
CA VAL A 148 4.48 0.32 17.79
C VAL A 148 5.45 0.43 18.98
N GLY A 149 6.72 0.62 18.67
CA GLY A 149 7.79 0.81 19.64
C GLY A 149 9.08 1.29 18.98
N PRO A 150 10.02 1.88 19.74
CA PRO A 150 11.23 2.48 19.21
C PRO A 150 12.16 1.48 18.50
N ASP A 151 12.20 0.24 18.99
CA ASP A 151 13.12 -0.81 18.51
C ASP A 151 12.40 -1.91 17.71
N VAL A 152 11.24 -1.60 17.14
CA VAL A 152 10.40 -2.58 16.45
C VAL A 152 10.80 -2.63 14.96
N PRO A 153 11.37 -3.74 14.46
CA PRO A 153 11.79 -3.82 13.08
C PRO A 153 10.58 -3.94 12.15
N TYR A 154 10.66 -3.29 11.00
CA TYR A 154 9.69 -3.44 9.91
C TYR A 154 10.37 -3.22 8.57
N THR A 155 9.87 -3.87 7.53
CA THR A 155 10.39 -3.72 6.16
C THR A 155 9.33 -3.04 5.30
N PHE A 156 9.68 -1.90 4.70
CA PHE A 156 8.82 -1.18 3.78
C PHE A 156 9.33 -1.32 2.35
N GLY A 157 8.47 -1.79 1.44
CA GLY A 157 8.71 -1.66 0.01
C GLY A 157 8.44 -0.23 -0.42
N VAL A 158 9.42 0.44 -1.02
CA VAL A 158 9.27 1.81 -1.53
C VAL A 158 9.20 1.73 -3.05
N ILE A 159 8.04 2.09 -3.62
CA ILE A 159 7.78 2.07 -5.06
C ILE A 159 7.24 3.46 -5.44
N GLY A 160 7.88 4.09 -6.40
CA GLY A 160 7.50 5.35 -6.99
C GLY A 160 8.05 5.43 -8.40
N LYS A 161 7.45 6.26 -9.23
CA LYS A 161 7.92 6.53 -10.59
C LYS A 161 8.31 8.00 -10.70
#